data_AF-E3QW72-F1
#
_entry.id   AF-E3QW72-F1
#
_cell.length_a   1.000
_cell.length_b   1.000
_cell.length_c   1.000
_cell.angle_alpha   90.00
_cell.angle_beta   90.00
_cell.angle_gamma   90.00
#
_symmetry.space_group_name_H-M   'P 1'
#
loop_
_entity.id
_entity.type
_entity.pdbx_description
1 polymer ?
#
loop_
_entity_poly.entity_id
_entity_poly.type
_entity_poly.pdbx_seq_one_letter_code
_entity_poly.pdbx_strand_id
1 'polypeptide(L)'
;MSLTSSIPRVLFRTRPSIQRQTHRRTRLFSALAASPSSKTQVYISTSRSPYTNLSIEHHLLQTTPSGSTVLLLYTNRPSIIVGRNQNPWLEVNLPKLQSLGPNSGGKDVIDLVRRRSGGGTVFHDEGNVNYSVICPPANFDRDTHAEMVVRALPRSGHREEYTHITNLRLIGRKFKR
;
A
#
# COMPACT_ATOMS: atom_id res chain seq x y z
N MET A 1 -39.53 -38.00 48.31
CA MET A 1 -39.74 -36.71 47.62
C MET A 1 -38.52 -36.41 46.77
N SER A 2 -38.70 -36.55 45.47
CA SER A 2 -37.78 -36.21 44.38
C SER A 2 -37.48 -34.72 44.35
N LEU A 3 -36.27 -34.32 43.99
CA LEU A 3 -36.03 -33.14 43.15
C LEU A 3 -34.68 -33.28 42.42
N THR A 4 -34.78 -33.33 41.10
CA THR A 4 -33.73 -33.34 40.08
C THR A 4 -33.03 -31.98 40.01
N SER A 5 -31.70 -31.94 39.83
CA SER A 5 -31.02 -30.71 39.37
C SER A 5 -30.12 -31.00 38.17
N SER A 6 -30.57 -30.50 37.03
CA SER A 6 -29.98 -30.57 35.70
C SER A 6 -28.63 -29.86 35.60
N ILE A 7 -27.66 -30.50 34.97
CA ILE A 7 -26.40 -29.89 34.51
C ILE A 7 -26.73 -28.94 33.34
N PRO A 8 -26.33 -27.65 33.35
CA PRO A 8 -26.50 -26.80 32.19
C PRO A 8 -25.46 -27.17 31.13
N ARG A 9 -25.92 -27.72 29.99
CA ARG A 9 -25.14 -27.76 28.75
C ARG A 9 -24.90 -26.32 28.32
N VAL A 10 -23.68 -25.82 28.52
CA VAL A 10 -23.20 -24.63 27.80
C VAL A 10 -23.10 -25.03 26.33
N LEU A 11 -24.12 -24.69 25.56
CA LEU A 11 -24.10 -24.71 24.11
C LEU A 11 -22.98 -23.77 23.65
N PHE A 12 -21.83 -24.33 23.28
CA PHE A 12 -20.88 -23.65 22.44
C PHE A 12 -21.58 -23.32 21.12
N ARG A 13 -22.11 -22.10 21.03
CA ARG A 13 -22.52 -21.50 19.77
C ARG A 13 -21.25 -21.27 18.96
N THR A 14 -20.85 -22.29 18.18
CA THR A 14 -19.89 -22.11 17.11
C THR A 14 -20.46 -21.03 16.19
N ARG A 15 -19.87 -19.82 16.24
CA ARG A 15 -20.18 -18.77 15.26
C ARG A 15 -19.68 -19.29 13.91
N PRO A 16 -20.56 -19.57 12.93
CA PRO A 16 -20.07 -19.94 11.62
C PRO A 16 -19.57 -18.68 10.91
N SER A 17 -18.33 -18.77 10.45
CA SER A 17 -17.80 -18.18 9.21
C SER A 17 -17.91 -16.67 8.98
N ILE A 18 -16.90 -15.93 9.45
CA ILE A 18 -16.45 -14.69 8.76
C ILE A 18 -15.39 -15.03 7.69
N GLN A 19 -14.69 -16.17 7.83
CA GLN A 19 -13.54 -16.55 7.00
C GLN A 19 -13.91 -16.97 5.56
N ARG A 20 -15.17 -17.35 5.30
CA ARG A 20 -15.60 -17.93 4.02
C ARG A 20 -15.88 -16.88 2.94
N GLN A 21 -16.24 -15.65 3.31
CA GLN A 21 -16.56 -14.57 2.36
C GLN A 21 -15.33 -13.86 1.82
N THR A 22 -14.29 -13.67 2.65
CA THR A 22 -13.04 -13.00 2.25
C THR A 22 -12.30 -13.79 1.16
N HIS A 23 -12.27 -15.13 1.28
CA HIS A 23 -11.62 -16.01 0.30
C HIS A 23 -12.24 -15.96 -1.11
N ARG A 24 -13.54 -15.72 -1.25
CA ARG A 24 -14.18 -15.59 -2.57
C ARG A 24 -13.77 -14.29 -3.26
N ARG A 25 -13.74 -13.18 -2.53
CA ARG A 25 -13.37 -11.86 -3.08
C ARG A 25 -11.91 -11.81 -3.52
N THR A 26 -10.99 -12.38 -2.76
CA THR A 26 -9.56 -12.40 -3.12
C THR A 26 -9.28 -13.27 -4.36
N ARG A 27 -9.97 -14.41 -4.50
CA ARG A 27 -9.88 -15.24 -5.71
C ARG A 27 -10.40 -14.53 -6.96
N LEU A 28 -11.50 -13.79 -6.84
CA LEU A 28 -12.05 -13.00 -7.95
C LEU A 28 -11.09 -11.86 -8.35
N PHE A 29 -10.55 -11.12 -7.38
CA PHE A 29 -9.55 -10.08 -7.65
C PHE A 29 -8.34 -10.64 -8.40
N SER A 30 -7.75 -11.73 -7.89
CA SER A 30 -6.57 -12.33 -8.51
C SER A 30 -6.87 -12.86 -9.91
N ALA A 31 -8.03 -13.49 -10.12
CA ALA A 31 -8.45 -13.97 -11.44
C ALA A 31 -8.68 -12.82 -12.44
N LEU A 32 -9.29 -11.71 -11.99
CA LEU A 32 -9.51 -10.54 -12.84
C LEU A 32 -8.20 -9.83 -13.20
N ALA A 33 -7.29 -9.70 -12.23
CA ALA A 33 -5.97 -9.11 -12.44
C ALA A 33 -5.14 -9.94 -13.43
N ALA A 34 -5.25 -11.27 -13.35
CA ALA A 34 -4.57 -12.21 -14.23
C ALA A 34 -5.21 -12.38 -15.61
N SER A 35 -6.37 -11.75 -15.88
CA SER A 35 -7.08 -11.94 -17.14
C SER A 35 -6.29 -11.36 -18.33
N PRO A 36 -5.96 -12.16 -19.38
CA PRO A 36 -5.26 -11.67 -20.58
C PRO A 36 -6.02 -10.60 -21.36
N SER A 37 -7.36 -10.54 -21.21
CA SER A 37 -8.19 -9.51 -21.85
C SER A 37 -8.00 -8.12 -21.24
N SER A 38 -7.49 -8.06 -20.00
CA SER A 38 -7.37 -6.83 -19.22
C SER A 38 -6.06 -6.10 -19.54
N LYS A 39 -5.99 -5.47 -20.73
CA LYS A 39 -4.80 -4.74 -21.20
C LYS A 39 -4.47 -3.50 -20.36
N THR A 40 -5.47 -2.84 -19.80
CA THR A 40 -5.30 -1.64 -18.98
C THR A 40 -6.17 -1.76 -17.74
N GLN A 41 -5.56 -1.59 -16.57
CA GLN A 41 -6.20 -1.83 -15.29
C GLN A 41 -5.91 -0.68 -14.32
N VAL A 42 -6.92 -0.23 -13.59
CA VAL A 42 -6.75 0.81 -12.56
C VAL A 42 -7.34 0.30 -11.26
N TYR A 43 -6.53 0.35 -10.20
CA TYR A 43 -6.90 -0.09 -8.86
C TYR A 43 -6.72 1.05 -7.87
N ILE A 44 -7.68 1.20 -6.97
CA ILE A 44 -7.59 2.11 -5.82
C ILE A 44 -7.71 1.24 -4.58
N SER A 45 -6.66 1.20 -3.77
CA SER A 45 -6.72 0.48 -2.49
C SER A 45 -7.49 1.30 -1.46
N THR A 46 -8.50 0.69 -0.85
CA THR A 46 -9.21 1.25 0.30
C THR A 46 -8.49 0.94 1.62
N SER A 47 -7.46 0.08 1.60
CA SER A 47 -6.69 -0.26 2.79
C SER A 47 -5.69 0.85 3.11
N ARG A 48 -5.59 1.15 4.40
CA ARG A 48 -4.61 2.07 4.98
C ARG A 48 -3.33 1.37 5.44
N SER A 49 -3.29 0.05 5.41
CA SER A 49 -2.15 -0.73 5.92
C SER A 49 -1.02 -0.77 4.90
N PRO A 50 0.21 -0.31 5.25
CA PRO A 50 1.36 -0.43 4.35
C PRO A 50 1.69 -1.88 4.01
N TYR A 51 1.46 -2.81 4.94
CA TYR A 51 1.64 -4.24 4.68
C TYR A 51 0.70 -4.73 3.57
N THR A 52 -0.58 -4.35 3.65
CA THR A 52 -1.58 -4.75 2.65
C THR A 52 -1.28 -4.12 1.31
N ASN A 53 -1.01 -2.82 1.26
CA ASN A 53 -0.79 -2.08 0.03
C ASN A 53 0.46 -2.56 -0.71
N LEU A 54 1.58 -2.76 0.00
CA LEU A 54 2.80 -3.32 -0.60
C LEU A 54 2.60 -4.78 -1.04
N SER A 55 1.76 -5.55 -0.35
CA SER A 55 1.42 -6.92 -0.76
C SER A 55 0.56 -6.93 -2.04
N ILE A 56 -0.39 -6.01 -2.16
CA ILE A 56 -1.22 -5.84 -3.37
C ILE A 56 -0.35 -5.41 -4.55
N GLU A 57 0.50 -4.39 -4.34
CA GLU A 57 1.45 -3.92 -5.36
C GLU A 57 2.29 -5.09 -5.90
N HIS A 58 2.85 -5.88 -4.98
CA HIS A 58 3.65 -7.03 -5.37
C HIS A 58 2.83 -8.12 -6.06
N HIS A 59 1.62 -8.41 -5.56
CA HIS A 59 0.75 -9.39 -6.18
C HIS A 59 0.42 -9.00 -7.63
N LEU A 60 0.00 -7.76 -7.86
CA LEU A 60 -0.28 -7.24 -9.19
C LEU A 60 0.96 -7.35 -10.10
N LEU A 61 2.16 -7.05 -9.59
CA LEU A 61 3.39 -7.22 -10.36
C LEU A 61 3.62 -8.68 -10.81
N GLN A 62 3.21 -9.66 -10.00
CA GLN A 62 3.43 -11.08 -10.29
C GLN A 62 2.34 -11.71 -11.15
N THR A 63 1.08 -11.30 -10.99
CA THR A 63 -0.07 -12.01 -11.57
C THR A 63 -0.59 -11.38 -12.84
N THR A 64 -0.33 -10.09 -13.06
CA THR A 64 -0.89 -9.35 -14.19
C THR A 64 -0.16 -9.74 -15.49
N PRO A 65 -0.86 -9.94 -16.63
CA PRO A 65 -0.23 -10.35 -17.89
C PRO A 65 0.90 -9.40 -18.34
N SER A 66 1.95 -9.95 -18.93
CA SER A 66 3.16 -9.21 -19.33
C SER A 66 2.90 -8.08 -20.33
N GLY A 67 1.83 -8.18 -21.13
CA GLY A 67 1.41 -7.17 -22.11
C GLY A 67 0.41 -6.13 -21.59
N SER A 68 0.17 -6.09 -20.27
CA SER A 68 -0.80 -5.18 -19.67
C SER A 68 -0.15 -4.04 -18.89
N THR A 69 -0.90 -2.95 -18.75
CA THR A 69 -0.51 -1.76 -17.97
C THR A 69 -1.47 -1.59 -16.80
N VAL A 70 -0.91 -1.45 -15.60
CA VAL A 70 -1.66 -1.32 -14.34
C VAL A 70 -1.25 -0.04 -13.63
N LEU A 71 -2.24 0.73 -13.18
CA LEU A 71 -2.07 1.81 -12.22
C LEU A 71 -2.70 1.41 -10.89
N LEU A 72 -1.91 1.40 -9.81
CA LEU A 72 -2.39 1.24 -8.45
C LEU A 72 -2.22 2.55 -7.68
N LEU A 73 -3.29 3.06 -7.08
CA LEU A 73 -3.28 4.22 -6.17
C LEU A 73 -3.58 3.77 -4.74
N TYR A 74 -2.80 4.26 -3.77
CA TYR A 74 -3.04 3.96 -2.36
C TYR A 74 -2.45 5.01 -1.42
N THR A 75 -3.02 5.12 -0.23
CA THR A 75 -2.50 5.96 0.84
C THR A 75 -2.21 5.06 2.04
N ASN A 76 -1.10 5.27 2.76
CA ASN A 76 -0.74 4.47 3.94
C ASN A 76 -0.94 5.25 5.24
N ARG A 77 -1.27 4.55 6.32
CA ARG A 77 -1.21 5.13 7.67
C ARG A 77 0.24 5.48 8.01
N PRO A 78 0.50 6.30 9.05
CA PRO A 78 1.86 6.68 9.46
C PRO A 78 2.82 5.49 9.43
N SER A 79 3.81 5.55 8.54
CA SER A 79 4.74 4.43 8.32
C SER A 79 6.05 4.89 7.70
N ILE A 80 7.13 4.21 8.08
CA ILE A 80 8.46 4.37 7.51
C ILE A 80 8.68 3.21 6.54
N ILE A 81 8.87 3.54 5.27
CA ILE A 81 9.09 2.56 4.20
C ILE A 81 10.56 2.55 3.79
N VAL A 82 11.27 1.50 4.18
CA VAL A 82 12.69 1.30 3.91
C VAL A 82 12.88 0.62 2.56
N GLY A 83 13.84 1.09 1.76
CA GLY A 83 14.16 0.50 0.46
C GLY A 83 14.72 -0.93 0.59
N ARG A 84 14.56 -1.75 -0.46
CA ARG A 84 14.92 -3.18 -0.46
C ARG A 84 16.29 -3.46 0.18
N ASN A 85 17.30 -2.68 -0.18
CA ASN A 85 18.70 -2.94 0.20
C ASN A 85 19.23 -1.97 1.27
N GLN A 86 18.38 -1.20 1.95
CA GLN A 86 18.83 -0.27 2.99
C GLN A 86 18.90 -0.90 4.37
N ASN A 87 19.82 -0.40 5.19
CA ASN A 87 20.02 -0.80 6.58
C ASN A 87 19.12 0.05 7.52
N PRO A 88 18.06 -0.50 8.13
CA PRO A 88 17.13 0.29 8.95
C PRO A 88 17.78 0.97 10.15
N TRP A 89 18.88 0.42 10.70
CA TRP A 89 19.60 1.00 11.82
C TRP A 89 20.32 2.31 11.47
N LEU A 90 20.66 2.52 10.19
CA LEU A 90 21.30 3.75 9.72
C LEU A 90 20.29 4.78 9.21
N GLU A 91 19.11 4.33 8.78
CA GLU A 91 18.10 5.17 8.14
C GLU A 91 17.03 5.68 9.12
N VAL A 92 16.84 5.00 10.25
CA VAL A 92 15.72 5.24 11.16
C VAL A 92 16.20 5.37 12.60
N ASN A 93 15.68 6.38 13.31
CA ASN A 93 15.84 6.47 14.76
C ASN A 93 14.95 5.43 15.47
N LEU A 94 15.45 4.19 15.55
CA LEU A 94 14.73 3.06 16.14
C LEU A 94 14.35 3.28 17.62
N PRO A 95 15.20 3.86 18.49
CA PRO A 95 14.80 4.18 19.86
C PRO A 95 13.58 5.11 19.91
N LYS A 96 13.56 6.16 19.08
CA LYS A 96 12.41 7.07 19.00
C LYS A 96 11.18 6.35 18.45
N LEU A 97 11.33 5.54 17.42
CA LEU A 97 10.22 4.76 16.86
C LEU A 97 9.59 3.81 17.90
N GLN A 98 10.41 3.12 18.69
CA GLN A 98 9.95 2.24 19.78
C GLN A 98 9.19 3.03 20.85
N SER A 99 9.65 4.24 21.19
CA SER A 99 8.95 5.13 22.13
C SER A 99 7.58 5.61 21.63
N LEU A 100 7.28 5.47 20.33
CA LEU A 100 5.99 5.80 19.71
C LEU A 100 5.12 4.55 19.43
N GLY A 101 5.59 3.36 19.80
CA GLY A 101 4.91 2.10 19.51
C GLY A 101 3.60 1.85 20.29
N PRO A 102 2.91 0.73 19.99
CA PRO A 102 1.62 0.38 20.60
C PRO A 102 1.67 0.25 22.12
N ASN A 103 2.84 -0.06 22.67
CA ASN A 103 3.04 -0.30 24.10
C ASN A 103 3.44 0.97 24.86
N SER A 104 3.52 2.12 24.17
CA SER A 104 4.11 3.35 24.70
C SER A 104 3.08 4.35 25.23
N GLY A 105 1.79 4.01 25.22
CA GLY A 105 0.70 4.93 25.56
C GLY A 105 0.53 6.11 24.59
N GLY A 106 1.30 6.13 23.50
CA GLY A 106 1.21 7.13 22.44
C GLY A 106 -0.02 6.94 21.56
N LYS A 107 -0.54 8.05 21.02
CA LYS A 107 -1.73 8.06 20.15
C LYS A 107 -1.49 7.44 18.76
N ASP A 108 -0.26 7.47 18.24
CA ASP A 108 0.04 7.12 16.86
C ASP A 108 1.09 6.03 16.74
N VAL A 109 0.68 4.83 16.30
CA VAL A 109 1.58 3.72 15.97
C VAL A 109 2.15 3.91 14.57
N ILE A 110 3.47 4.08 14.48
CA ILE A 110 4.20 4.19 13.20
C ILE A 110 4.77 2.83 12.83
N ASP A 111 4.40 2.29 11.66
CA ASP A 111 4.98 1.04 11.18
C ASP A 111 6.37 1.24 10.57
N LEU A 112 7.23 0.24 10.68
CA LEU A 112 8.46 0.14 9.90
C LEU A 112 8.34 -1.03 8.92
N VAL A 113 8.36 -0.75 7.62
CA VAL A 113 8.14 -1.76 6.57
C VAL A 113 9.20 -1.66 5.49
N ARG A 114 9.73 -2.81 5.06
CA ARG A 114 10.65 -2.88 3.91
C ARG A 114 9.85 -3.08 2.62
N ARG A 115 9.99 -2.19 1.65
CA ARG A 115 9.38 -2.37 0.32
C ARG A 115 10.21 -3.26 -0.57
N ARG A 116 9.56 -3.81 -1.60
CA ARG A 116 10.27 -4.59 -2.60
C ARG A 116 11.06 -3.72 -3.56
N SER A 117 10.77 -2.46 -3.84
CA SER A 117 11.63 -1.66 -4.75
C SER A 117 12.92 -1.15 -4.06
N GLY A 118 13.92 -0.78 -4.85
CA GLY A 118 15.14 -0.11 -4.34
C GLY A 118 14.91 1.36 -4.01
N GLY A 119 15.99 2.11 -3.77
CA GLY A 119 15.95 3.54 -3.40
C GLY A 119 16.08 3.78 -1.89
N GLY A 120 15.81 5.02 -1.46
CA GLY A 120 15.98 5.47 -0.07
C GLY A 120 14.81 5.15 0.85
N THR A 121 14.88 5.63 2.09
CA THR A 121 13.81 5.51 3.09
C THR A 121 12.88 6.72 3.00
N VAL A 122 11.57 6.46 3.07
CA VAL A 122 10.52 7.49 2.99
C VAL A 122 9.54 7.33 4.16
N PHE A 123 8.96 8.45 4.57
CA PHE A 123 7.87 8.47 5.54
C PHE A 123 6.55 8.69 4.80
N HIS A 124 5.54 7.90 5.15
CA HIS A 124 4.18 8.02 4.64
C HIS A 124 3.26 8.45 5.77
N ASP A 125 2.29 9.28 5.43
CA ASP A 125 1.14 9.64 6.24
C ASP A 125 -0.13 9.68 5.37
N GLU A 126 -1.23 10.16 5.93
CA GLU A 126 -2.50 10.25 5.24
C GLU A 126 -2.56 11.38 4.18
N GLY A 127 -1.63 12.33 4.24
CA GLY A 127 -1.46 13.35 3.22
C GLY A 127 -0.66 12.86 2.00
N ASN A 128 0.00 11.70 2.09
CA ASN A 128 0.83 11.16 1.02
C ASN A 128 0.09 10.09 0.18
N VAL A 129 -0.34 10.47 -1.02
CA VAL A 129 -0.84 9.52 -2.03
C VAL A 129 0.33 8.85 -2.75
N ASN A 130 0.32 7.52 -2.77
CA ASN A 130 1.30 6.69 -3.45
C ASN A 130 0.68 6.13 -4.74
N TYR A 131 1.50 5.99 -5.77
CA TYR A 131 1.11 5.36 -7.01
C TYR A 131 2.16 4.33 -7.45
N SER A 132 1.71 3.27 -8.10
CA SER A 132 2.58 2.26 -8.72
C SER A 132 2.09 1.99 -10.13
N VAL A 133 3.00 2.07 -11.09
CA VAL A 133 2.73 1.73 -12.49
C VAL A 133 3.48 0.46 -12.84
N ILE A 134 2.73 -0.56 -13.25
CA ILE A 134 3.26 -1.82 -13.76
C ILE A 134 2.98 -1.85 -15.25
N CYS A 135 3.99 -2.04 -16.08
CA CYS A 135 3.84 -2.09 -17.54
C CYS A 135 4.91 -3.02 -18.14
N PRO A 136 4.77 -3.40 -19.42
CA PRO A 136 5.79 -4.18 -20.09
C PRO A 136 7.14 -3.46 -20.05
N PRO A 137 8.27 -4.15 -19.85
CA PRO A 137 9.58 -3.52 -19.76
C PRO A 137 9.94 -2.64 -20.96
N ALA A 138 9.49 -3.01 -22.16
CA ALA A 138 9.69 -2.24 -23.39
C ALA A 138 8.96 -0.88 -23.39
N ASN A 139 7.92 -0.74 -22.58
CA ASN A 139 7.09 0.46 -22.44
C ASN A 139 7.42 1.23 -21.16
N PHE A 140 8.35 0.74 -20.35
CA PHE A 140 8.67 1.35 -19.07
C PHE A 140 9.51 2.61 -19.26
N ASP A 141 8.87 3.76 -19.11
CA ASP A 141 9.54 5.04 -19.00
C ASP A 141 9.12 5.75 -17.70
N ARG A 142 10.11 6.10 -16.87
CA ARG A 142 9.87 6.75 -15.58
C ARG A 142 9.31 8.16 -15.73
N ASP A 143 9.75 8.85 -16.77
CA ASP A 143 9.46 10.27 -16.97
C ASP A 143 8.01 10.44 -17.43
N THR A 144 7.57 9.60 -18.37
CA THR A 144 6.16 9.48 -18.78
C THR A 144 5.23 9.25 -17.59
N HIS A 145 5.57 8.35 -16.65
CA HIS A 145 4.74 8.08 -15.48
C HIS A 145 4.69 9.25 -14.49
N ALA A 146 5.79 10.00 -14.34
CA ALA A 146 5.79 11.19 -13.51
C ALA A 146 4.94 12.30 -14.15
N GLU A 147 5.10 12.51 -15.45
CA GLU A 147 4.34 13.50 -16.21
C GLU A 147 2.83 13.20 -16.17
N MET A 148 2.43 11.93 -16.21
CA MET A 148 1.04 11.51 -16.03
C MET A 148 0.45 12.05 -14.73
N VAL A 149 1.18 11.97 -13.61
CA VAL A 149 0.72 12.49 -12.31
C VAL A 149 0.61 14.01 -12.35
N VAL A 150 1.60 14.69 -12.92
CA VAL A 150 1.63 16.15 -13.02
C VAL A 150 0.46 16.68 -13.85
N ARG A 151 0.22 16.09 -15.02
CA ARG A 151 -0.90 16.45 -15.90
C ARG A 151 -2.26 16.22 -15.25
N ALA A 152 -2.37 15.29 -14.30
CA ALA A 152 -3.59 15.01 -13.55
C ALA A 152 -3.84 16.01 -12.41
N LEU A 153 -2.82 16.78 -11.99
CA LEU A 153 -3.00 17.82 -10.96
C LEU A 153 -3.79 19.01 -11.54
N PRO A 154 -4.69 19.61 -10.75
CA PRO A 154 -5.45 20.77 -11.21
C PRO A 154 -4.50 21.93 -11.58
N ARG A 155 -4.75 22.56 -12.73
CA ARG A 155 -4.19 23.89 -13.10
C ARG A 155 -4.75 25.00 -12.21
N SER A 156 -4.66 24.86 -10.90
CA SER A 156 -4.71 26.03 -10.01
C SER A 156 -3.38 26.75 -10.20
N GLY A 157 -3.38 28.08 -10.41
CA GLY A 157 -2.28 28.89 -11.00
C GLY A 157 -0.88 28.84 -10.37
N HIS A 158 -0.28 27.66 -10.28
CA HIS A 158 1.03 27.38 -9.70
C HIS A 158 2.00 27.06 -10.84
N ARG A 159 3.16 27.71 -10.81
CA ARG A 159 4.23 27.51 -11.78
C ARG A 159 4.96 26.21 -11.45
N GLU A 160 4.85 25.22 -12.32
CA GLU A 160 5.60 23.97 -12.22
C GLU A 160 7.02 24.19 -12.74
N GLU A 161 8.03 23.87 -11.94
CA GLU A 161 9.42 23.96 -12.34
C GLU A 161 10.02 22.54 -12.39
N TYR A 162 10.37 22.12 -13.60
CA TYR A 162 10.91 20.80 -13.89
C TYR A 162 12.43 20.83 -13.81
N THR A 163 13.01 20.74 -12.61
CA THR A 163 14.47 20.60 -12.45
C THR A 163 14.85 19.13 -12.30
N HIS A 164 15.05 18.45 -13.43
CA HIS A 164 15.39 17.03 -13.54
C HIS A 164 14.38 16.10 -12.82
N ILE A 165 13.82 15.13 -13.56
CA ILE A 165 12.65 14.32 -13.18
C ILE A 165 12.93 13.38 -11.98
N THR A 166 14.06 13.54 -11.31
CA THR A 166 14.43 12.93 -10.04
C THR A 166 13.64 13.43 -8.84
N ASN A 167 13.28 14.72 -8.79
CA ASN A 167 12.58 15.33 -7.66
C ASN A 167 11.58 16.38 -8.17
N LEU A 168 10.33 15.97 -8.40
CA LEU A 168 9.28 16.93 -8.74
C LEU A 168 9.10 17.90 -7.55
N ARG A 169 9.10 19.20 -7.81
CA ARG A 169 8.77 20.22 -6.80
C ARG A 169 7.56 21.00 -7.27
N LEU A 170 6.45 20.87 -6.54
CA LEU A 170 5.33 21.79 -6.65
C LEU A 170 5.43 22.80 -5.51
N ILE A 171 5.51 24.10 -5.82
CA ILE A 171 5.46 25.18 -4.83
C ILE A 171 6.57 25.04 -3.77
N GLY A 172 7.79 24.68 -4.20
CA GLY A 172 8.93 24.46 -3.30
C GLY A 172 8.85 23.21 -2.40
N ARG A 173 7.75 22.44 -2.42
CA ARG A 173 7.63 21.17 -1.69
C ARG A 173 8.17 20.01 -2.53
N LYS A 174 9.06 19.22 -1.93
CA LYS A 174 9.68 18.07 -2.59
C LYS A 174 8.70 16.90 -2.66
N PHE A 175 8.27 16.56 -3.86
CA PHE A 175 7.61 15.28 -4.14
C PHE A 175 8.69 14.22 -4.29
N LYS A 176 8.62 13.18 -3.47
CA LYS A 176 9.54 12.05 -3.55
C LYS A 176 8.88 10.94 -4.37
N ARG A 177 9.59 10.50 -5.41
CA ARG A 177 9.32 9.26 -6.13
C ARG A 177 9.69 8.06 -5.27
#